data_AF-A0A671WU60-F1
#
_entry.id   AF-A0A671WU60-F1
#
_cell.length_a   1.000
_cell.length_b   1.000
_cell.length_c   1.000
_cell.angle_alpha   90.00
_cell.angle_beta   90.00
_cell.angle_gamma   90.00
#
_symmetry.space_group_name_H-M   'P 1'
#
loop_
_entity.id
_entity.type
_entity.pdbx_description
1 polymer ?
#
loop_
_entity_poly.entity_id
_entity_poly.type
_entity_poly.pdbx_seq_one_letter_code
_entity_poly.pdbx_strand_id
1 'polypeptide(L)'
;LCKVQVNLELGHNAQLREKETSEDFTHDWTVFVRGQQTDEIQHMVEKVVFHLHESYPKPKRGMTEQSNPNMHMTTTFRFTNTVGAKV
;
A
#
# COMPACT_ATOMS: atom_id res chain seq x y z
N LEU A 1 4.88 24.52 -26.57
CA LEU A 1 5.55 23.62 -25.59
C LEU A 1 4.46 22.95 -24.77
N CYS A 2 4.27 21.64 -24.91
CA CYS A 2 3.30 20.88 -24.11
C CYS A 2 3.96 20.47 -22.77
N LYS A 3 3.28 20.71 -21.65
CA LYS A 3 3.73 20.32 -20.31
C LYS A 3 2.67 19.41 -19.70
N VAL A 4 3.10 18.25 -19.21
CA VAL A 4 2.25 17.30 -18.48
C VAL A 4 2.74 17.27 -17.04
N GLN A 5 1.81 17.40 -16.09
CA GLN A 5 2.08 17.30 -14.66
C GLN A 5 1.11 16.29 -14.06
N VAL A 6 1.61 15.45 -13.16
CA VAL A 6 0.84 14.42 -12.47
C VAL A 6 1.11 14.55 -10.98
N ASN A 7 0.05 14.51 -10.17
CA ASN A 7 0.15 14.55 -8.72
C ASN A 7 -0.31 13.20 -8.17
N LEU A 8 0.54 12.59 -7.34
CA LEU A 8 0.27 11.31 -6.69
C LEU A 8 0.29 11.49 -5.18
N GLU A 9 -0.62 10.83 -4.48
CA GLU A 9 -0.64 10.74 -3.04
C GLU A 9 -0.19 9.35 -2.60
N LEU A 10 0.76 9.32 -1.66
CA LEU A 10 1.24 8.11 -1.00
C LEU A 10 0.89 8.22 0.48
N GLY A 11 0.33 7.16 1.04
CA GLY A 11 -0.10 7.17 2.43
C GLY A 11 -0.21 5.79 3.03
N HIS A 12 -0.43 5.79 4.34
CA HIS A 12 -0.68 4.58 5.11
C HIS A 12 -1.66 4.83 6.25
N ASN A 13 -2.31 3.77 6.70
CA ASN A 13 -3.07 3.72 7.94
C ASN A 13 -2.59 2.51 8.74
N ALA A 14 -2.40 2.67 10.05
CA ALA A 14 -2.08 1.58 10.96
C ALA A 14 -3.04 1.62 12.15
N GLN A 15 -3.58 0.46 12.50
CA GLN A 15 -4.51 0.29 13.60
C GLN A 15 -3.98 -0.79 14.54
N LEU A 16 -3.84 -0.43 15.82
CA LEU A 16 -3.53 -1.38 16.88
C LEU A 16 -4.69 -2.38 17.03
N ARG A 17 -4.37 -3.67 17.12
CA ARG A 17 -5.34 -4.73 17.34
C ARG A 17 -5.64 -4.87 18.83
N GLU A 18 -6.90 -5.11 19.17
CA GLU A 18 -7.33 -5.42 20.55
C GLU A 18 -6.86 -6.81 21.01
N LYS A 19 -6.67 -7.73 20.05
CA LYS A 19 -6.15 -9.07 20.28
C LYS A 19 -5.11 -9.41 19.24
N GLU A 20 -3.95 -9.87 19.71
CA GLU A 20 -2.87 -10.35 18.87
C GLU A 20 -3.33 -11.56 18.03
N THR A 21 -2.80 -11.68 16.82
CA THR A 21 -3.05 -12.87 15.99
C THR A 21 -2.32 -14.09 16.56
N SER A 22 -2.61 -15.28 16.05
CA SER A 22 -1.84 -16.50 16.35
C SER A 22 -0.36 -16.42 15.91
N GLU A 23 0.02 -15.35 15.20
CA GLU A 23 1.36 -15.07 14.70
C GLU A 23 1.94 -13.80 15.38
N ASP A 24 1.38 -13.40 16.53
CA ASP A 24 1.78 -12.23 17.35
C ASP A 24 1.73 -10.88 16.62
N PHE A 25 0.88 -10.75 15.59
CA PHE A 25 0.66 -9.47 14.92
C PHE A 25 -0.12 -8.51 15.82
N THR A 26 0.45 -7.33 16.04
CA THR A 26 -0.11 -6.31 16.93
C THR A 26 -0.83 -5.21 16.18
N HIS A 27 -0.51 -5.00 14.90
CA HIS A 27 -1.09 -3.94 14.08
C HIS A 27 -1.57 -4.46 12.73
N ASP A 28 -2.75 -3.98 12.32
CA ASP A 28 -3.20 -4.04 10.94
C ASP A 28 -2.80 -2.74 10.25
N TRP A 29 -2.22 -2.83 9.06
CA TRP A 29 -1.75 -1.66 8.34
C TRP A 29 -2.08 -1.76 6.86
N THR A 30 -2.29 -0.61 6.24
CA THR A 30 -2.63 -0.50 4.83
C THR A 30 -1.80 0.61 4.24
N VAL A 31 -1.10 0.36 3.12
CA VAL A 31 -0.45 1.42 2.34
C VAL A 31 -1.15 1.56 1.00
N PHE A 32 -1.13 2.77 0.46
CA PHE A 32 -1.78 3.07 -0.81
C PHE A 32 -0.97 4.07 -1.64
N VAL A 33 -1.17 3.96 -2.95
CA VAL A 33 -0.82 4.98 -3.94
C VAL A 33 -2.10 5.34 -4.69
N ARG A 34 -2.41 6.63 -4.79
CA ARG A 34 -3.61 7.13 -5.46
C ARG A 34 -3.37 8.47 -6.16
N GLY A 35 -4.30 8.90 -6.99
CA GLY A 35 -4.32 10.27 -7.51
C GLY A 35 -4.77 11.25 -6.46
N GLN A 36 -4.53 12.54 -6.72
CA GLN A 36 -5.01 13.59 -5.84
C GLN A 36 -6.55 13.65 -5.89
N GLN A 37 -7.21 13.72 -4.73
CA GLN A 37 -8.68 13.73 -4.62
C GLN A 37 -9.39 12.55 -5.34
N THR A 38 -9.99 12.80 -6.50
CA THR A 38 -10.73 11.83 -7.32
C THR A 38 -10.05 11.55 -8.66
N ASP A 39 -8.79 11.98 -8.83
CA ASP A 39 -8.08 11.76 -10.09
C ASP A 39 -7.70 10.28 -10.24
N GLU A 40 -8.08 9.70 -11.38
CA GLU A 40 -7.75 8.32 -11.72
C GLU A 40 -6.34 8.24 -12.31
N ILE A 41 -5.46 7.53 -11.60
CA ILE A 41 -4.06 7.36 -12.03
C ILE A 41 -3.85 6.18 -12.98
N GLN A 42 -4.91 5.38 -13.21
CA GLN A 42 -4.87 4.11 -13.95
C GLN A 42 -4.43 4.32 -15.41
N HIS A 43 -4.88 5.42 -16.02
CA HIS A 43 -4.52 5.80 -17.38
C HIS A 43 -3.04 6.18 -17.54
N MET A 44 -2.35 6.48 -16.44
CA MET A 44 -0.95 6.92 -16.43
C MET A 44 -0.01 5.93 -15.74
N VAL A 45 -0.54 5.01 -14.94
CA VAL A 45 0.22 4.09 -14.09
C VAL A 45 -0.20 2.65 -14.39
N GLU A 46 0.66 1.93 -15.12
CA GLU A 46 0.44 0.52 -15.47
C GLU A 46 0.47 -0.42 -14.24
N LYS A 47 1.39 -0.16 -13.30
CA LYS A 47 1.64 -1.04 -12.16
C LYS A 47 2.27 -0.29 -10.99
N VAL A 48 1.88 -0.67 -9.78
CA VAL A 48 2.54 -0.28 -8.52
C VAL A 48 3.21 -1.50 -7.91
N VAL A 49 4.44 -1.33 -7.41
CA VAL A 49 5.17 -2.41 -6.72
C VAL A 49 5.55 -1.96 -5.32
N PHE A 50 5.00 -2.64 -4.31
CA PHE A 50 5.38 -2.46 -2.92
C PHE A 50 6.52 -3.41 -2.58
N HIS A 51 7.64 -2.85 -2.11
CA HIS A 51 8.77 -3.61 -1.60
C HIS A 51 8.70 -3.63 -0.07
N LEU A 52 8.37 -4.78 0.48
CA LEU A 52 8.27 -4.99 1.92
C LEU A 52 9.59 -5.52 2.49
N HIS A 53 9.69 -5.44 3.82
CA HIS A 53 10.74 -6.11 4.55
C HIS A 53 10.71 -7.64 4.30
N GLU A 54 11.87 -8.29 4.29
CA GLU A 54 12.01 -9.70 3.91
C GLU A 54 11.32 -10.68 4.87
N SER A 55 11.00 -10.24 6.09
CA SER A 55 10.17 -10.99 7.02
C SER A 55 8.76 -11.25 6.49
N TYR A 56 8.33 -10.51 5.45
CA TYR A 56 7.04 -10.70 4.82
C TYR A 56 7.09 -11.82 3.78
N PRO A 57 6.12 -12.74 3.79
CA PRO A 57 5.95 -13.66 2.68
C PRO A 57 5.65 -12.85 1.41
N LYS A 58 6.38 -13.17 0.34
CA LYS A 58 6.33 -12.46 -0.95
C LYS A 58 6.52 -10.94 -0.76
N PRO A 59 7.73 -10.49 -0.39
CA PRO A 59 7.96 -9.11 -0.01
C PRO A 59 7.81 -8.14 -1.18
N LYS A 60 7.92 -8.60 -2.43
CA LYS A 60 7.64 -7.80 -3.63
C LYS A 60 6.21 -8.04 -4.10
N ARG A 61 5.30 -7.09 -3.84
CA ARG A 61 3.88 -7.19 -4.21
C ARG A 61 3.56 -6.23 -5.34
N GLY A 62 3.14 -6.77 -6.49
CA GLY A 62 2.72 -5.99 -7.65
C GLY A 62 1.21 -5.86 -7.72
N MET A 63 0.73 -4.63 -7.91
CA MET A 63 -0.67 -4.28 -8.11
C MET A 63 -0.86 -3.68 -9.49
N THR A 64 -1.82 -4.20 -10.24
CA THR A 64 -2.29 -3.67 -11.53
C THR A 64 -3.77 -3.30 -11.41
N GLU A 65 -4.29 -2.51 -12.34
CA GLU A 65 -5.72 -2.18 -12.42
C GLU A 65 -6.61 -3.44 -12.39
N GLN A 66 -6.22 -4.48 -13.16
CA GLN A 66 -6.93 -5.76 -13.19
C GLN A 66 -7.02 -6.45 -11.82
N SER A 67 -6.03 -6.25 -10.95
CA SER A 67 -5.99 -6.85 -9.62
C SER A 67 -6.78 -6.07 -8.57
N ASN A 68 -7.10 -4.80 -8.83
CA ASN A 68 -7.96 -3.98 -7.98
C ASN A 68 -8.61 -2.86 -8.81
N PRO A 69 -9.86 -3.06 -9.27
CA PRO A 69 -10.57 -2.08 -10.09
C PRO A 69 -11.05 -0.87 -9.27
N ASN A 70 -10.96 -0.91 -7.93
CA ASN A 70 -11.29 0.25 -7.12
C ASN A 70 -10.13 1.25 -7.15
N MET A 71 -10.49 2.48 -7.53
CA MET A 71 -9.83 3.80 -7.60
C MET A 71 -8.56 4.08 -6.76
N HIS A 72 -8.25 3.24 -5.77
CA HIS A 72 -7.07 3.30 -4.93
C HIS A 72 -6.29 1.99 -5.11
N MET A 73 -5.06 2.05 -5.64
CA MET A 73 -4.14 0.91 -5.61
C MET A 73 -3.65 0.72 -4.17
N THR A 74 -4.54 0.17 -3.36
CA THR A 74 -4.39 -0.07 -1.94
C THR A 74 -4.01 -1.51 -1.72
N THR A 75 -3.09 -1.75 -0.80
CA THR A 75 -2.81 -3.11 -0.35
C THR A 75 -2.69 -3.13 1.17
N THR A 76 -3.34 -4.12 1.79
CA THR A 76 -3.43 -4.29 3.24
C THR A 76 -2.48 -5.38 3.70
N PHE A 77 -1.92 -5.20 4.88
CA PHE A 77 -0.87 -6.03 5.45
C PHE A 77 -1.01 -6.11 6.99
N ARG A 78 -0.24 -7.00 7.64
CA ARG A 78 -0.28 -7.25 9.10
C ARG A 78 1.15 -7.34 9.66
N PHE A 79 1.52 -6.64 10.74
CA PHE A 79 2.89 -6.61 11.36
C PHE A 79 2.88 -7.14 12.82
N THR A 80 4.01 -7.71 13.28
CA THR A 80 4.32 -7.96 14.71
C THR A 80 5.07 -6.74 15.27
N ASN A 81 4.96 -6.48 16.58
CA ASN A 81 5.58 -5.30 17.21
C ASN A 81 7.11 -5.39 17.38
N THR A 82 7.74 -6.48 16.94
CA THR A 82 9.15 -6.74 17.23
C THR A 82 10.12 -5.96 16.34
N VAL A 83 9.62 -5.31 15.30
CA VAL A 83 10.41 -4.36 14.52
C VAL A 83 9.49 -3.16 14.28
N GLY A 84 9.69 -2.09 15.05
CA GLY A 84 9.06 -0.81 14.75
C GLY A 84 9.16 -0.56 13.25
N ALA A 85 8.03 -0.25 12.63
CA ALA A 85 7.93 -0.04 11.21
C ALA A 85 8.91 1.08 10.79
N LYS A 86 10.13 0.69 10.43
CA LYS A 86 11.01 1.52 9.62
C LYS A 86 10.48 1.42 8.20
N VAL A 87 9.58 2.34 7.89
CA VAL A 87 9.43 2.87 6.55
C VAL A 87 10.58 3.84 6.31
#